data_AF-A0A2S2KQK9-F1
#
_entry.id   AF-A0A2S2KQK9-F1
#
_cell.length_a   1.000
_cell.length_b   1.000
_cell.length_c   1.000
_cell.angle_alpha   90.00
_cell.angle_beta   90.00
_cell.angle_gamma   90.00
#
_symmetry.space_group_name_H-M   'P 1'
#
loop_
_entity.id
_entity.type
_entity.pdbx_description
1 polymer ?
#
loop_
_entity_poly.entity_id
_entity_poly.type
_entity_poly.pdbx_seq_one_letter_code
_entity_poly.pdbx_strand_id
1 'polypeptide(L)'
;MNVKVISAMVLVTTLLLAQTVSIVDAHHNPDSRNENARKEIEEKSKDYDKQGNKKEVIEERKKAFLAYKTAFASWKTAKDDYKSAKRSGDQTVIDAKKVILDAAKIVKDDAFAEYKEALKQKAR
;
A
#
# COMPACT_ATOMS: atom_id res chain seq x y z
N MET A 1 -5.55 23.59 -21.54
CA MET A 1 -5.93 22.16 -21.65
C MET A 1 -4.94 21.33 -20.85
N ASN A 2 -5.37 20.70 -19.74
CA ASN A 2 -4.82 19.43 -19.25
C ASN A 2 -5.72 18.82 -18.15
N VAL A 3 -7.04 18.92 -18.35
CA VAL A 3 -8.08 18.33 -17.48
C VAL A 3 -8.10 16.79 -17.58
N LYS A 4 -7.43 16.21 -18.59
CA LYS A 4 -7.42 14.76 -18.83
C LYS A 4 -6.59 13.95 -17.84
N VAL A 5 -5.55 14.53 -17.22
CA VAL A 5 -4.64 13.77 -16.32
C VAL A 5 -5.20 13.67 -14.90
N ILE A 6 -5.90 14.72 -14.44
CA ILE A 6 -6.53 14.74 -13.11
C ILE A 6 -7.73 13.77 -13.07
N SER A 7 -8.46 13.64 -14.19
CA SER A 7 -9.64 12.76 -14.25
C SER A 7 -9.30 11.27 -14.17
N ALA A 8 -8.12 10.83 -14.64
CA ALA A 8 -7.73 9.42 -14.60
C ALA A 8 -7.31 8.98 -13.19
N MET A 9 -6.68 9.88 -12.42
CA MET A 9 -6.21 9.58 -11.07
C MET A 9 -7.38 9.46 -10.08
N VAL A 10 -8.41 10.28 -10.25
CA VAL A 10 -9.65 10.21 -9.45
C VAL A 10 -10.48 8.96 -9.78
N LEU A 11 -10.50 8.53 -11.04
CA LEU A 11 -11.25 7.34 -11.49
C LEU A 11 -10.68 6.02 -10.95
N VAL A 12 -9.35 5.93 -10.80
CA VAL A 12 -8.69 4.73 -10.25
C VAL A 12 -8.92 4.62 -8.74
N THR A 13 -8.96 5.74 -8.03
CA THR A 13 -9.28 5.75 -6.60
C THR A 13 -10.74 5.38 -6.30
N THR A 14 -11.70 5.76 -7.15
CA THR A 14 -13.12 5.40 -6.94
C THR A 14 -13.43 3.95 -7.33
N LEU A 15 -12.73 3.37 -8.31
CA LEU A 15 -12.92 1.95 -8.68
C LEU A 15 -12.49 0.95 -7.60
N LEU A 16 -11.55 1.34 -6.72
CA LEU A 16 -10.99 0.46 -5.69
C LEU A 16 -11.87 0.35 -4.42
N LEU A 17 -12.87 1.21 -4.23
CA LEU A 17 -13.76 1.17 -3.05
C LEU A 17 -15.03 0.32 -3.24
N ALA A 18 -15.34 -0.15 -4.45
CA ALA A 18 -16.64 -0.73 -4.78
C ALA A 18 -16.73 -2.26 -4.67
N GLN A 19 -15.69 -2.96 -4.20
CA GLN A 19 -15.77 -4.42 -4.01
C GLN A 19 -16.52 -4.74 -2.72
N THR A 20 -17.81 -4.98 -2.89
CA THR A 20 -18.83 -5.38 -1.93
C THR A 20 -18.39 -6.55 -1.05
N VAL A 21 -18.22 -6.30 0.25
CA VAL A 21 -18.19 -7.36 1.26
C VAL A 21 -19.63 -7.79 1.49
N SER A 22 -19.99 -9.01 1.08
CA SER A 22 -21.26 -9.61 1.49
C SER A 22 -21.20 -9.87 3.00
N ILE A 23 -21.99 -9.11 3.76
CA ILE A 23 -22.21 -9.39 5.18
C ILE A 23 -23.04 -10.66 5.24
N VAL A 24 -22.38 -11.79 5.52
CA VAL A 24 -23.07 -13.03 5.89
C VAL A 24 -23.66 -12.79 7.26
N ASP A 25 -24.98 -12.64 7.31
CA ASP A 25 -25.72 -12.45 8.55
C ASP A 25 -25.74 -13.80 9.30
N ALA A 26 -24.77 -13.97 10.20
CA ALA A 26 -24.64 -15.17 11.00
C ALA A 26 -25.62 -15.09 12.18
N HIS A 27 -26.84 -15.61 12.01
CA HIS A 27 -27.76 -15.81 13.12
C HIS A 27 -27.15 -16.76 14.16
N HIS A 28 -26.69 -16.21 15.29
CA HIS A 28 -26.17 -16.99 16.41
C HIS A 28 -27.32 -17.69 17.15
N ASN A 29 -27.17 -18.99 17.40
CA ASN A 29 -28.09 -19.79 18.20
C ASN A 29 -28.13 -19.24 19.65
N PRO A 30 -29.27 -18.72 20.16
CA PRO A 30 -29.35 -18.04 21.45
C PRO A 30 -29.57 -19.04 22.59
N ASP A 31 -28.66 -20.00 22.76
CA ASP A 31 -28.72 -20.93 23.89
C ASP A 31 -28.31 -20.19 25.18
N SER A 32 -29.25 -20.06 26.12
CA SER A 32 -29.08 -19.34 27.39
C SER A 32 -28.04 -19.98 28.31
N ARG A 33 -27.68 -21.26 28.09
CA ARG A 33 -26.63 -21.93 28.88
C ARG A 33 -25.22 -21.43 28.54
N ASN A 34 -25.06 -20.73 27.41
CA ASN A 34 -23.79 -20.27 26.90
C ASN A 34 -23.58 -18.75 27.10
N GLU A 35 -24.46 -18.10 27.86
CA GLU A 35 -24.47 -16.64 28.04
C GLU A 35 -23.17 -16.10 28.64
N ASN A 36 -22.57 -16.83 29.58
CA ASN A 36 -21.27 -16.46 30.17
C ASN A 36 -20.11 -16.60 29.17
N ALA A 37 -20.10 -17.65 28.35
CA ALA A 37 -19.10 -17.80 27.30
C ALA A 37 -19.25 -16.72 26.22
N ARG A 38 -20.49 -16.30 25.91
CA ARG A 38 -20.76 -15.17 25.01
C ARG A 38 -20.24 -13.86 25.59
N LYS A 39 -20.49 -13.57 26.86
CA LYS A 39 -19.97 -12.37 27.54
C LYS A 39 -18.44 -12.35 27.57
N GLU A 40 -17.79 -13.48 27.87
CA GLU A 40 -16.32 -13.57 27.81
C GLU A 40 -15.75 -13.36 26.39
N ILE A 41 -16.40 -13.92 25.36
CA ILE A 41 -15.97 -13.72 23.97
C ILE A 41 -16.21 -12.28 23.53
N GLU A 42 -17.32 -11.67 23.94
CA GLU A 42 -17.66 -10.28 23.63
C GLU A 42 -16.73 -9.29 24.33
N GLU A 43 -16.30 -9.56 25.57
CA GLU A 43 -15.24 -8.80 26.25
C GLU A 43 -13.87 -8.98 25.58
N LYS A 44 -13.49 -10.21 25.23
CA LYS A 44 -12.24 -10.47 24.49
C LYS A 44 -12.23 -9.81 23.10
N SER A 45 -13.37 -9.78 22.43
CA SER A 45 -13.57 -9.06 21.16
C SER A 45 -13.42 -7.56 21.35
N LYS A 46 -14.05 -6.98 22.38
CA LYS A 46 -13.91 -5.56 22.71
C LYS A 46 -12.47 -5.18 23.08
N ASP A 47 -11.73 -6.06 23.75
CA ASP A 47 -10.30 -5.86 24.03
C ASP A 47 -9.42 -6.01 22.78
N TYR A 48 -9.84 -6.81 21.80
CA TYR A 48 -9.17 -6.88 20.50
C TYR A 48 -9.42 -5.61 19.68
N ASP A 49 -10.64 -5.06 19.71
CA ASP A 49 -11.00 -3.80 19.03
C ASP A 49 -10.40 -2.56 19.72
N LYS A 50 -10.17 -2.62 21.04
CA LYS A 50 -9.40 -1.59 21.78
C LYS A 50 -7.91 -1.56 21.42
N GLN A 51 -7.38 -2.56 20.71
CA GLN A 51 -6.02 -2.54 20.15
C GLN A 51 -5.97 -1.72 18.85
N GLY A 52 -6.62 -0.55 18.80
CA GLY A 52 -6.64 0.34 17.62
C GLY A 52 -5.25 0.60 17.03
N ASN A 53 -4.24 0.61 17.90
CA ASN A 53 -2.82 0.72 17.55
C ASN A 53 -2.32 -0.41 16.62
N LYS A 54 -2.85 -1.64 16.73
CA LYS A 54 -2.48 -2.76 15.83
C LYS A 54 -3.03 -2.56 14.44
N LYS A 55 -4.27 -2.09 14.32
CA LYS A 55 -4.94 -1.92 13.02
C LYS A 55 -4.31 -0.76 12.25
N GLU A 56 -4.00 0.34 12.93
CA GLU A 56 -3.29 1.50 12.37
C GLU A 56 -1.88 1.13 11.91
N VAL A 57 -1.09 0.43 12.75
CA VAL A 57 0.26 -0.04 12.37
C VAL A 57 0.24 -0.99 11.17
N ILE A 58 -0.78 -1.86 11.07
CA ILE A 58 -0.94 -2.76 9.91
C ILE A 58 -1.25 -1.96 8.64
N GLU A 59 -2.15 -0.98 8.69
CA GLU A 59 -2.48 -0.13 7.55
C GLU A 59 -1.29 0.74 7.11
N GLU A 60 -0.54 1.30 8.05
CA GLU A 60 0.67 2.07 7.76
C GLU A 60 1.73 1.23 7.05
N ARG A 61 1.96 -0.01 7.53
CA ARG A 61 2.86 -0.97 6.87
C ARG A 61 2.42 -1.32 5.46
N LYS A 62 1.13 -1.55 5.24
CA LYS A 62 0.58 -1.82 3.90
C LYS A 62 0.81 -0.64 2.97
N LYS A 63 0.54 0.58 3.44
CA LYS A 63 0.73 1.81 2.68
C LYS A 63 2.20 2.00 2.28
N ALA A 64 3.12 1.84 3.23
CA ALA A 64 4.56 1.95 2.98
C ALA A 64 5.05 0.87 1.99
N PHE A 65 4.55 -0.37 2.10
CA PHE A 65 4.86 -1.42 1.15
C PHE A 65 4.37 -1.11 -0.27
N LEU A 66 3.13 -0.60 -0.41
CA LEU A 66 2.57 -0.22 -1.71
C LEU A 66 3.35 0.94 -2.35
N ALA A 67 3.77 1.92 -1.55
CA ALA A 67 4.63 3.01 -2.01
C ALA A 67 5.97 2.48 -2.54
N TYR A 68 6.66 1.63 -1.77
CA TYR A 68 7.90 0.98 -2.19
C TYR A 68 7.72 0.15 -3.48
N LYS A 69 6.67 -0.67 -3.56
CA LYS A 69 6.38 -1.50 -4.74
C LYS A 69 6.21 -0.64 -5.99
N THR A 70 5.53 0.49 -5.86
CA THR A 70 5.30 1.44 -6.97
C THR A 70 6.62 2.08 -7.40
N ALA A 71 7.40 2.61 -6.46
CA ALA A 71 8.70 3.22 -6.74
C ALA A 71 9.69 2.21 -7.37
N PHE A 72 9.66 0.95 -6.92
CA PHE A 72 10.45 -0.13 -7.51
C PHE A 72 10.09 -0.42 -8.97
N ALA A 73 8.79 -0.45 -9.29
CA ALA A 73 8.34 -0.62 -10.67
C ALA A 73 8.83 0.53 -11.57
N SER A 74 8.68 1.78 -11.11
CA SER A 74 9.16 2.97 -11.82
C SER A 74 10.67 2.94 -12.06
N TRP A 75 11.46 2.57 -11.05
CA TRP A 75 12.91 2.42 -11.20
C TRP A 75 13.27 1.33 -12.23
N LYS A 76 12.55 0.20 -12.22
CA LYS A 76 12.78 -0.87 -13.20
C LYS A 76 12.51 -0.39 -14.63
N THR A 77 11.42 0.32 -14.85
CA THR A 77 11.11 0.93 -16.15
C THR A 77 12.19 1.93 -16.58
N ALA A 78 12.59 2.85 -15.70
CA ALA A 78 13.66 3.82 -15.99
C ALA A 78 15.00 3.13 -16.32
N LYS A 79 15.30 2.01 -15.67
CA LYS A 79 16.49 1.20 -15.95
C LYS A 79 16.46 0.58 -17.34
N ASP A 80 15.31 0.06 -17.76
CA ASP A 80 15.17 -0.55 -19.09
C ASP A 80 15.13 0.52 -20.21
N ASP A 81 14.55 1.70 -19.94
CA ASP A 81 14.67 2.88 -20.79
C ASP A 81 16.13 3.32 -20.97
N TYR A 82 16.90 3.42 -19.89
CA TYR A 82 18.32 3.79 -19.95
C TYR A 82 19.15 2.76 -20.72
N LYS A 83 18.88 1.46 -20.56
CA LYS A 83 19.51 0.42 -21.39
C LYS A 83 19.18 0.60 -22.87
N SER A 84 17.93 0.95 -23.17
CA SER A 84 17.47 1.15 -24.54
C SER A 84 18.11 2.40 -25.16
N ALA A 85 18.24 3.49 -24.40
CA ALA A 85 18.99 4.68 -24.82
C ALA A 85 20.47 4.37 -25.08
N LYS A 86 21.11 3.55 -24.25
CA LYS A 86 22.50 3.13 -24.52
C LYS A 86 22.66 2.35 -25.83
N ARG A 87 21.60 1.69 -26.31
CA ARG A 87 21.62 1.02 -27.62
C ARG A 87 21.42 1.97 -28.80
N SER A 88 20.80 3.14 -28.60
CA SER A 88 20.62 4.11 -29.68
C SER A 88 21.90 4.89 -29.99
N GLY A 89 22.84 4.98 -29.05
CA GLY A 89 24.12 5.67 -29.22
C GLY A 89 24.03 7.21 -29.19
N ASP A 90 22.84 7.78 -28.98
CA ASP A 90 22.66 9.22 -28.81
C ASP A 90 22.99 9.63 -27.37
N GLN A 91 24.12 10.31 -27.21
CA GLN A 91 24.64 10.72 -25.90
C GLN A 91 23.67 11.64 -25.14
N THR A 92 22.96 12.53 -25.83
CA THR A 92 21.99 13.44 -25.21
C THR A 92 20.84 12.66 -24.58
N VAL A 93 20.35 11.66 -25.31
CA VAL A 93 19.27 10.77 -24.83
C VAL A 93 19.76 9.89 -23.68
N ILE A 94 21.00 9.38 -23.76
CA ILE A 94 21.63 8.59 -22.69
C ILE A 94 21.71 9.40 -21.40
N ASP A 95 22.20 10.64 -21.46
CA ASP A 95 22.37 11.50 -20.29
C ASP A 95 21.03 11.90 -19.70
N ALA A 96 20.04 12.26 -20.54
CA ALA A 96 18.68 12.54 -20.07
C ALA A 96 18.05 11.33 -19.37
N LYS A 97 18.18 10.12 -19.93
CA LYS A 97 17.66 8.89 -19.32
C LYS A 97 18.44 8.47 -18.08
N LYS A 98 19.73 8.80 -17.98
CA LYS A 98 20.53 8.59 -16.78
C LYS A 98 20.02 9.43 -15.61
N VAL A 99 19.73 10.72 -15.83
CA VAL A 99 19.14 11.59 -14.80
C VAL A 99 17.82 11.02 -14.27
N ILE A 100 16.95 10.53 -15.18
CA ILE A 100 15.67 9.91 -14.81
C ILE A 100 15.89 8.62 -13.99
N LEU A 101 16.86 7.79 -14.40
CA LEU A 101 17.21 6.57 -13.68
C LEU A 101 17.72 6.87 -12.26
N ASP A 102 18.61 7.85 -12.12
CA ASP A 102 19.19 8.24 -10.84
C ASP A 102 18.11 8.81 -9.90
N ALA A 103 17.23 9.67 -10.41
CA ALA A 103 16.08 10.17 -9.66
C ALA A 103 15.13 9.04 -9.21
N ALA A 104 14.79 8.11 -10.13
CA ALA A 104 13.93 6.97 -9.79
C ALA A 104 14.59 6.02 -8.77
N LYS A 105 15.91 5.91 -8.78
CA LYS A 105 16.66 5.12 -7.80
C LYS A 105 16.56 5.73 -6.40
N ILE A 106 16.76 7.05 -6.28
CA ILE A 106 16.62 7.79 -5.02
C ILE A 106 15.22 7.55 -4.43
N VAL A 107 14.17 7.82 -5.21
CA VAL A 107 12.78 7.64 -4.76
C VAL A 107 12.50 6.20 -4.29
N LYS A 108 13.01 5.20 -5.00
CA LYS A 108 12.88 3.79 -4.60
C LYS A 108 13.64 3.50 -3.30
N ASP A 109 14.86 4.01 -3.14
CA ASP A 109 15.67 3.78 -1.95
C ASP A 109 15.05 4.47 -0.71
N ASP A 110 14.51 5.68 -0.87
CA ASP A 110 13.77 6.40 0.18
C ASP A 110 12.51 5.66 0.60
N ALA A 111 11.68 5.23 -0.37
CA ALA A 111 10.46 4.46 -0.08
C ALA A 111 10.78 3.12 0.59
N PHE A 112 11.94 2.51 0.29
CA PHE A 112 12.39 1.30 0.98
C PHE A 112 12.82 1.57 2.42
N ALA A 113 13.45 2.71 2.68
CA ALA A 113 13.79 3.14 4.04
C ALA A 113 12.52 3.36 4.87
N GLU A 114 11.54 4.08 4.34
CA GLU A 114 10.24 4.28 4.99
C GLU A 114 9.52 2.96 5.30
N TYR A 115 9.53 2.03 4.34
CA TYR A 115 8.97 0.69 4.56
C TYR A 115 9.66 -0.05 5.71
N LYS A 116 11.01 0.02 5.80
CA LYS A 116 11.74 -0.57 6.92
C LYS A 116 11.38 0.08 8.26
N GLU A 117 11.20 1.39 8.30
CA GLU A 117 10.79 2.08 9.53
C GLU A 117 9.38 1.66 9.95
N ALA A 118 8.43 1.56 9.01
CA ALA A 118 7.07 1.06 9.28
C ALA A 118 7.07 -0.39 9.82
N LEU A 119 8.00 -1.24 9.37
CA LEU A 119 8.17 -2.60 9.92
C LEU A 119 8.69 -2.60 11.37
N LYS A 120 9.50 -1.61 11.76
CA LYS A 120 10.04 -1.50 13.12
C LYS A 120 9.01 -0.99 14.12
N GLN A 121 8.00 -0.25 13.68
CA GLN A 121 6.91 0.19 14.54
C GLN A 121 6.20 -1.02 15.14
N LYS A 122 6.27 -1.19 16.45
CA LYS A 122 5.50 -2.20 17.17
C LYS A 122 4.17 -1.59 17.58
N ALA A 123 3.08 -2.31 17.34
CA ALA A 123 1.82 -1.97 17.95
C ALA A 123 1.96 -2.09 19.47
N ARG A 124 1.74 -0.98 20.19
CA ARG A 124 1.74 -0.94 21.65
C ARG A 124 0.34 -1.21 22.17
#